data_AF-I2K644-F1
#
_entry.id   AF-I2K644-F1
#
_cell.length_a   1.000
_cell.length_b   1.000
_cell.length_c   1.000
_cell.angle_alpha   90.00
_cell.angle_beta   90.00
_cell.angle_gamma   90.00
#
_symmetry.space_group_name_H-M   'P 1'
#
loop_
_entity.id
_entity.type
_entity.pdbx_description
1 polymer ?
#
loop_
_entity_poly.entity_id
_entity_poly.type
_entity_poly.pdbx_seq_one_letter_code
_entity_poly.pdbx_strand_id
1 'polypeptide(L)' 'MKDEILISDEHIAKLSKRVAKTFSIDEEEAISTIYEEWELVEALFHAHTKVKAVHSHLVDAINHAYRIA' A
#
# COMPACT_ATOMS: atom_id res chain seq x y z
N MET A 1 19.24 4.52 -14.63
CA MET A 1 18.81 3.49 -13.66
C MET A 1 17.63 4.07 -12.92
N LYS A 2 16.47 3.41 -12.94
CA LYS A 2 15.37 3.79 -12.05
C LYS A 2 15.90 3.55 -10.63
N ASP A 3 15.84 4.54 -9.76
CA ASP A 3 16.17 4.36 -8.35
C ASP A 3 15.24 3.28 -7.79
N GLU A 4 15.75 2.07 -7.57
CA GLU A 4 15.03 1.03 -6.86
C GLU A 4 14.77 1.56 -5.45
N ILE A 5 13.51 1.90 -5.15
CA ILE A 5 13.16 2.30 -3.79
C ILE A 5 13.16 1.03 -2.95
N LEU A 6 14.16 0.95 -2.07
CA LEU A 6 14.16 0.00 -0.97
C LEU A 6 13.14 0.45 0.07
N ILE A 7 11.88 0.03 -0.09
CA ILE A 7 10.87 0.21 0.95
C ILE A 7 11.24 -0.72 2.10
N SER A 8 11.59 -0.15 3.25
CA SER A 8 11.94 -0.94 4.44
C SER A 8 10.79 -1.82 4.90
N ASP A 9 11.10 -3.00 5.46
CA ASP A 9 10.11 -3.90 6.05
C ASP A 9 9.25 -3.23 7.12
N GLU A 10 9.81 -2.26 7.88
CA GLU A 10 9.05 -1.48 8.86
C GLU A 10 7.94 -0.64 8.20
N HIS A 11 8.18 -0.08 7.02
CA HIS A 11 7.18 0.65 6.26
C HIS A 11 6.09 -0.29 5.74
N ILE A 12 6.46 -1.47 5.24
CA ILE A 12 5.51 -2.48 4.78
C ILE A 12 4.64 -2.97 5.94
N ALA A 13 5.24 -3.32 7.09
CA ALA A 13 4.51 -3.75 8.29
C ALA A 13 3.57 -2.67 8.85
N LYS A 14 3.94 -1.39 8.76
CA LYS A 14 3.05 -0.28 9.16
C LYS A 14 1.94 -0.06 8.13
N LEU A 15 2.22 -0.24 6.85
CA LEU A 15 1.23 -0.10 5.79
C LEU A 15 0.20 -1.23 5.86
N SER A 16 0.63 -2.49 6.01
CA SER A 16 -0.24 -3.67 6.11
C SER A 16 -1.22 -3.54 7.27
N LYS A 17 -0.76 -3.16 8.46
CA LYS A 17 -1.63 -2.90 9.62
C LYS A 17 -2.73 -1.86 9.35
N ARG A 18 -2.42 -0.84 8.56
CA ARG A 18 -3.38 0.21 8.20
C ARG A 18 -4.38 -0.26 7.15
N VAL A 19 -3.90 -0.99 6.13
CA VAL A 19 -4.72 -1.61 5.09
C VAL A 19 -5.68 -2.62 5.72
N ALA A 20 -5.16 -3.55 6.53
CA ALA A 20 -5.92 -4.53 7.29
C ALA A 20 -7.08 -3.89 8.06
N LYS A 21 -6.77 -2.86 8.87
CA LYS A 21 -7.79 -2.12 9.61
C LYS A 21 -8.83 -1.42 8.72
N THR A 22 -8.41 -0.88 7.57
CA THR A 22 -9.29 -0.10 6.70
C THR A 22 -10.29 -0.97 5.97
N PHE A 23 -9.85 -2.14 5.49
CA PHE A 23 -10.70 -3.09 4.79
C PHE A 23 -11.31 -4.16 5.70
N SER A 24 -10.98 -4.12 7.01
CA SER A 24 -11.42 -5.12 8.00
C SER A 24 -11.05 -6.55 7.58
N ILE A 25 -9.84 -6.70 7.05
CA ILE A 25 -9.17 -7.96 6.69
C ILE A 25 -8.02 -8.23 7.67
N ASP A 26 -7.45 -9.42 7.65
CA ASP A 26 -6.29 -9.73 8.50
C ASP A 26 -4.97 -9.14 7.94
N GLU A 27 -3.90 -9.22 8.73
CA GLU A 27 -2.60 -8.66 8.32
C GLU A 27 -1.95 -9.45 7.18
N GLU A 28 -2.23 -10.76 7.04
CA GLU A 28 -1.68 -11.61 5.98
C GLU A 28 -2.33 -11.29 4.63
N GLU A 29 -3.66 -11.19 4.61
CA GLU A 29 -4.43 -10.72 3.45
C GLU A 29 -3.99 -9.32 3.02
N ALA A 30 -3.80 -8.40 3.98
CA ALA A 30 -3.32 -7.05 3.68
C ALA A 30 -1.89 -7.03 3.12
N ILE A 31 -1.01 -7.93 3.59
CA ILE A 31 0.34 -8.10 3.02
C ILE A 31 0.25 -8.62 1.59
N SER A 32 -0.61 -9.63 1.32
CA SER A 32 -0.84 -10.14 -0.03
C SER A 32 -1.28 -9.02 -0.96
N THR A 33 -2.26 -8.21 -0.56
CA THR A 33 -2.73 -7.06 -1.36
C THR A 33 -1.61 -6.05 -1.64
N ILE A 34 -0.74 -5.78 -0.66
CA ILE A 34 0.39 -4.85 -0.85
C ILE A 34 1.39 -5.38 -1.89
N TYR A 35 1.68 -6.69 -1.87
CA TYR A 35 2.59 -7.30 -2.83
C TYR A 35 1.96 -7.52 -4.21
N GLU A 36 0.64 -7.78 -4.27
CA GLU A 36 -0.12 -7.83 -5.52
C GLU A 36 -0.11 -6.45 -6.22
N GLU A 37 -0.25 -5.38 -5.45
CA GLU A 37 -0.25 -3.99 -5.94
C GLU A 37 1.15 -3.33 -5.86
N TRP A 38 2.23 -4.12 -5.94
CA TRP A 38 3.59 -3.64 -5.62
C TRP A 38 4.02 -2.42 -6.45
N GLU A 39 3.77 -2.40 -7.76
CA GLU A 39 4.15 -1.27 -8.62
C GLU A 39 3.48 0.04 -8.18
N LEU A 40 2.21 -0.03 -7.76
CA LEU A 40 1.49 1.13 -7.23
C LEU A 40 2.06 1.55 -5.88
N VAL A 41 2.35 0.59 -5.00
CA VAL A 41 2.93 0.85 -3.69
C VAL A 41 4.31 1.52 -3.83
N GLU A 42 5.16 1.03 -4.73
CA GLU A 42 6.45 1.65 -5.06
C GLU A 42 6.28 3.09 -5.56
N ALA A 43 5.37 3.31 -6.52
CA ALA A 43 5.10 4.66 -7.05
C ALA A 43 4.61 5.61 -5.95
N LEU A 44 3.76 5.12 -5.04
CA LEU A 44 3.28 5.91 -3.91
C LEU A 44 4.37 6.21 -2.89
N PHE A 45 5.28 5.27 -2.60
CA PHE A 45 6.43 5.55 -1.74
C PHE A 45 7.45 6.48 -2.42
N HIS A 46 7.55 6.46 -3.75
CA HIS A 46 8.34 7.43 -4.52
C HIS A 46 7.77 8.84 -4.39
N ALA A 47 6.46 8.98 -4.55
CA ALA A 47 5.77 10.27 -4.47
C ALA A 47 5.60 10.76 -3.01
N HIS A 48 5.53 9.83 -2.05
CA HIS A 48 5.22 10.11 -0.65
C HIS A 48 6.11 9.30 0.29
N THR A 49 6.94 10.00 1.08
CA THR A 49 7.84 9.35 2.03
C THR A 49 7.15 8.84 3.30
N LYS A 50 5.89 9.24 3.55
CA LYS A 50 5.16 8.92 4.79
C LYS A 50 4.12 7.83 4.56
N VAL A 51 4.20 6.74 5.33
CA VAL A 51 3.27 5.60 5.30
C VAL A 51 1.79 6.04 5.37
N LYS A 52 1.46 7.08 6.15
CA LYS A 52 0.07 7.58 6.25
C LYS A 52 -0.44 8.13 4.91
N ALA A 53 0.41 8.83 4.15
CA ALA A 53 0.03 9.36 2.84
C ALA A 53 -0.10 8.23 1.82
N VAL A 54 0.86 7.30 1.80
CA VAL A 54 0.79 6.08 0.96
C VAL A 54 -0.49 5.30 1.24
N HIS A 55 -0.82 5.07 2.50
CA HIS A 55 -2.05 4.38 2.91
C HIS A 55 -3.31 5.06 2.37
N SER A 56 -3.42 6.39 2.49
CA SER A 56 -4.58 7.12 1.97
C SER A 56 -4.74 6.94 0.46
N HIS A 57 -3.67 7.13 -0.30
CA HIS A 57 -3.71 7.02 -1.75
C HIS A 57 -3.92 5.59 -2.24
N LEU A 58 -3.33 4.60 -1.57
CA LEU A 58 -3.52 3.19 -1.87
C LEU A 58 -4.98 2.77 -1.66
N VAL A 59 -5.59 3.21 -0.56
CA VAL A 59 -7.01 2.93 -0.27
C VAL A 59 -7.91 3.58 -1.32
N ASP A 60 -7.64 4.81 -1.72
CA ASP A 60 -8.42 5.48 -2.77
C ASP A 60 -8.30 4.74 -4.11
N ALA A 61 -7.09 4.31 -4.47
CA ALA A 61 -6.83 3.56 -5.70
C ALA A 61 -7.52 2.19 -5.70
N ILE A 62 -7.41 1.41 -4.62
CA ILE A 62 -8.09 0.12 -4.46
C ILE A 62 -9.62 0.32 -4.54
N ASN A 63 -10.16 1.29 -3.79
CA ASN A 63 -11.59 1.57 -3.86
C ASN A 63 -12.03 1.97 -5.27
N HIS A 64 -11.24 2.73 -6.01
CA HIS A 64 -11.57 3.10 -7.39
C HIS A 64 -11.50 1.90 -8.34
N ALA A 65 -10.46 1.06 -8.25
CA ALA A 65 -10.26 -0.09 -9.11
C ALA A 65 -11.31 -1.19 -8.88
N TYR A 66 -11.66 -1.46 -7.62
CA TYR A 66 -12.56 -2.55 -7.23
C TYR A 66 -14.00 -2.11 -6.94
N ARG A 67 -14.32 -0.80 -6.94
CA ARG A 67 -15.69 -0.27 -6.96
C ARG A 67 -16.04 0.38 -8.29
N ILE A 68 -15.80 -0.32 -9.39
CA ILE A 68 -16.61 -0.08 -10.59
C ILE A 68 -18.00 -0.65 -10.30
N ALA A 69 -18.91 0.26 -9.94
CA ALA A 69 -20.36 0.04 -9.94
C ALA A 69 -20.89 -0.14 -11.38
#